data_AF-A0A6A7RXS1-F1
#
_entry.id   AF-A0A6A7RXS1-F1
#
_cell.length_a   1.000
_cell.length_b   1.000
_cell.length_c   1.000
_cell.angle_alpha   90.00
_cell.angle_beta   90.00
_cell.angle_gamma   90.00
#
_symmetry.space_group_name_H-M   'P 1'
#
loop_
_entity.id
_entity.type
_entity.pdbx_description
1 polymer ?
#
loop_
_entity_poly.entity_id
_entity_poly.type
_entity_poly.pdbx_seq_one_letter_code
_entity_poly.pdbx_strand_id
1 'polypeptide(L)' 'MSAKTEYTDEPLGKVQVIPDFLPSPAELAFREEGVKVTLALSRKSVEFFKEEAARHHTQYQRMTRRLIDAYVDAQATPRD' A
#
# COMPACT_ATOMS: atom_id res chain seq x y z
N MET A 1 31.72 -11.88 -14.36
CA MET A 1 32.10 -13.11 -13.65
C MET A 1 31.47 -13.05 -12.27
N SER A 2 30.30 -13.65 -12.08
CA SER A 2 29.65 -13.72 -10.76
C SER A 2 30.27 -14.87 -9.98
N ALA A 3 30.95 -14.57 -8.86
CA ALA A 3 31.48 -15.59 -7.96
C ALA A 3 30.31 -16.42 -7.39
N LYS A 4 30.42 -17.74 -7.47
CA LYS A 4 29.42 -18.67 -6.95
C LYS A 4 29.62 -18.77 -5.44
N THR A 5 28.60 -18.46 -4.66
CA THR A 5 28.64 -18.63 -3.20
C THR A 5 28.71 -20.13 -2.89
N GLU A 6 29.81 -20.57 -2.28
CA GLU A 6 29.95 -21.92 -1.74
C GLU A 6 29.55 -21.89 -0.26
N TYR A 7 28.51 -22.64 0.09
CA TYR A 7 28.05 -22.78 1.46
C TYR A 7 28.72 -24.01 2.08
N THR A 8 29.18 -23.86 3.31
CA THR A 8 29.78 -24.93 4.13
C THR A 8 28.90 -25.19 5.36
N ASP A 9 28.82 -26.45 5.80
CA ASP A 9 28.00 -26.90 6.94
C ASP A 9 28.61 -26.50 8.29
N GLU A 10 28.78 -25.19 8.52
CA GLU A 10 29.29 -24.65 9.77
C GLU A 10 28.28 -24.74 10.92
N PRO A 11 28.74 -24.89 12.17
CA PRO A 11 27.84 -24.98 13.31
C PRO A 11 27.06 -23.67 13.49
N LEU A 12 25.74 -23.77 13.34
CA LEU A 12 24.80 -22.72 13.72
C LEU A 12 25.02 -22.42 15.21
N GLY A 13 25.34 -21.17 15.55
CA GLY A 13 25.64 -20.75 16.92
C GLY A 13 24.46 -20.88 17.89
N LYS A 14 24.29 -19.92 18.80
CA LYS A 14 23.15 -19.95 19.73
C LYS A 14 21.85 -19.68 18.97
N VAL A 15 21.07 -20.72 18.72
CA VAL A 15 19.74 -20.62 18.09
C VAL A 15 18.68 -20.22 19.11
N GLN A 16 17.79 -19.32 18.73
CA GLN A 16 16.63 -18.93 19.52
C GLN A 16 15.37 -19.36 18.77
N VAL A 17 14.49 -20.11 19.43
CA VAL A 17 13.19 -20.50 18.86
C VAL A 17 12.27 -19.29 18.97
N ILE A 18 11.83 -18.78 17.82
CA ILE A 18 10.85 -17.68 17.73
C ILE A 18 9.50 -18.31 17.37
N PRO A 19 8.41 -17.97 18.08
CA PRO A 19 7.07 -18.41 17.68
C PRO A 19 6.73 -17.84 16.29
N ASP A 20 5.94 -18.57 15.51
CA ASP A 20 5.48 -18.09 14.21
C ASP A 20 4.61 -16.83 14.42
N PHE A 21 5.13 -15.70 13.94
CA PHE A 21 4.50 -14.38 14.04
C PHE A 21 4.07 -13.85 12.67
N LEU A 22 4.33 -14.63 11.61
CA LEU A 22 3.99 -14.19 10.28
C LEU A 22 2.50 -14.44 10.04
N PRO A 23 1.76 -13.45 9.54
CA PRO A 23 0.39 -13.67 9.11
C PRO A 23 0.38 -14.72 8.00
N SER A 24 -0.65 -15.55 8.00
CA SER A 24 -0.85 -16.55 6.96
C SER A 24 -0.92 -15.88 5.57
N PRO A 25 -0.59 -16.61 4.49
CA PRO A 25 -0.72 -16.07 3.13
C PRO A 25 -2.12 -15.52 2.80
N ALA A 26 -3.17 -16.05 3.45
CA ALA A 26 -4.54 -15.58 3.29
C ALA A 26 -4.77 -14.21 3.95
N GLU A 27 -4.20 -13.99 5.14
CA GLU A 27 -4.25 -12.69 5.84
C GLU A 27 -3.43 -11.63 5.10
N LEU A 28 -2.32 -12.03 4.48
CA LEU A 28 -1.54 -11.16 3.58
C LEU A 28 -2.29 -10.84 2.27
N ALA A 29 -3.25 -11.66 1.87
CA ALA A 29 -4.03 -11.48 0.65
C ALA A 29 -5.27 -10.60 0.82
N PHE A 30 -5.49 -10.00 1.99
CA PHE A 30 -6.60 -9.09 2.22
C PHE A 30 -6.58 -7.94 1.19
N ARG A 31 -7.59 -7.91 0.33
CA ARG A 31 -7.84 -6.83 -0.62
C ARG A 31 -8.98 -5.99 -0.07
N GLU A 32 -8.76 -4.70 0.10
CA GLU A 32 -9.84 -3.76 0.40
C GLU A 32 -11.00 -3.95 -0.59
N GLU A 33 -12.21 -4.01 -0.04
CA GLU A 33 -13.42 -4.21 -0.82
C GLU A 33 -13.79 -2.91 -1.55
N GLY A 34 -13.24 -2.75 -2.76
CA GLY A 34 -13.44 -1.55 -3.57
C GLY A 34 -14.79 -1.54 -4.29
N VAL A 35 -15.69 -0.61 -3.92
CA VAL A 35 -16.92 -0.34 -4.67
C VAL A 35 -16.64 0.59 -5.84
N LYS A 36 -17.00 0.18 -7.06
CA LYS A 36 -16.89 1.03 -8.25
C LYS A 36 -18.12 1.92 -8.40
N VAL A 37 -17.88 3.22 -8.50
CA VAL A 37 -18.92 4.23 -8.78
C VAL A 37 -18.50 5.07 -9.99
N THR A 38 -19.49 5.62 -10.71
CA THR A 38 -19.26 6.59 -11.78
C THR A 38 -19.62 7.98 -11.25
N LEU A 39 -18.64 8.89 -11.24
CA LEU A 39 -18.79 10.27 -10.78
C LEU A 39 -18.26 11.22 -11.86
N ALA A 40 -18.99 12.30 -12.13
CA ALA A 40 -18.50 13.38 -12.96
C ALA A 40 -17.62 14.33 -12.12
N LEU A 41 -16.40 14.58 -12.57
CA LEU A 41 -15.47 15.53 -11.98
C LEU A 41 -15.27 16.72 -12.91
N SER A 42 -14.96 17.89 -12.33
CA SER A 42 -14.62 19.07 -13.13
C SER A 42 -13.30 18.84 -13.90
N ARG A 43 -13.17 19.46 -15.08
CA ARG A 43 -11.93 19.41 -15.88
C ARG A 43 -10.72 19.88 -15.05
N LYS A 44 -10.87 21.02 -14.37
CA LYS A 44 -9.84 21.61 -13.50
C LYS A 44 -9.33 20.62 -12.45
N SER A 45 -10.24 19.89 -11.78
CA SER A 45 -9.87 18.91 -10.77
C SER A 45 -9.06 17.75 -11.38
N VAL A 46 -9.48 17.24 -12.55
CA VAL A 46 -8.80 16.14 -13.23
C VAL A 46 -7.42 16.55 -13.71
N GLU A 47 -7.27 17.76 -14.26
CA GLU A 47 -5.98 18.29 -14.71
C GLU A 47 -4.99 18.40 -13.54
N PHE A 48 -5.41 18.99 -12.42
CA PHE A 48 -4.58 19.08 -11.21
C PHE A 48 -4.05 17.72 -10.76
N PHE A 49 -4.91 16.71 -10.62
CA PHE A 49 -4.46 15.39 -10.18
C PHE A 49 -3.59 14.67 -11.21
N LYS A 50 -3.77 14.93 -12.50
CA LYS A 50 -2.88 14.37 -13.54
C LYS A 50 -1.47 14.94 -13.45
N GLU A 51 -1.35 16.25 -13.25
CA GLU A 51 -0.05 16.92 -13.10
C GLU A 51 0.69 16.43 -11.86
N GLU A 52 0.01 16.37 -10.70
CA GLU A 52 0.62 15.88 -9.47
C GLU A 52 0.98 14.39 -9.56
N ALA A 53 0.12 13.57 -10.17
CA ALA A 53 0.41 12.15 -10.34
C ALA A 53 1.65 11.90 -11.22
N ALA A 54 1.88 12.72 -12.24
CA ALA A 54 3.06 12.65 -13.07
C ALA A 54 4.34 12.96 -12.28
N ARG A 55 4.30 13.98 -11.40
CA ARG A 55 5.43 14.35 -10.52
C ARG A 55 5.78 13.26 -9.51
N HIS A 56 4.77 12.56 -9.01
CA HIS A 56 4.92 11.53 -7.98
C HIS A 56 4.95 10.10 -8.51
N HIS A 57 5.06 9.91 -9.84
CA HIS A 57 5.10 8.61 -10.51
C HIS A 57 3.97 7.67 -10.06
N THR A 58 2.75 8.19 -9.99
CA THR A 58 1.56 7.44 -9.54
C THR A 58 0.37 7.62 -10.50
N GLN A 59 -0.75 6.97 -10.20
CA GLN A 59 -1.99 7.13 -10.95
C GLN A 59 -2.88 8.20 -10.29
N TYR A 60 -3.39 9.15 -11.07
CA TYR A 60 -4.21 10.25 -10.56
C TYR A 60 -5.46 9.76 -9.80
N GLN A 61 -6.04 8.63 -10.23
CA GLN A 61 -7.19 8.02 -9.56
C GLN A 61 -6.84 7.61 -8.12
N ARG A 62 -5.60 7.21 -7.84
CA ARG A 62 -5.14 6.86 -6.49
C ARG A 62 -5.14 8.08 -5.57
N MET A 63 -4.76 9.24 -6.10
CA MET A 63 -4.80 10.50 -5.37
C MET A 63 -6.24 10.94 -5.09
N THR A 64 -7.13 10.80 -6.07
CA THR A 64 -8.56 11.11 -5.88
C THR A 64 -9.21 10.21 -4.83
N ARG A 65 -8.95 8.90 -4.84
CA ARG A 65 -9.47 7.98 -3.81
C ARG A 65 -9.00 8.39 -2.41
N ARG A 66 -7.68 8.57 -2.23
CA ARG A 66 -7.11 8.99 -0.94
C ARG A 66 -7.66 10.32 -0.43
N LEU A 67 -7.98 11.26 -1.32
CA LEU A 67 -8.60 12.51 -0.91
C LEU A 67 -10.01 12.28 -0.33
N ILE A 68 -10.80 11.42 -0.97
CA ILE A 68 -12.15 11.09 -0.51
C ILE A 68 -12.07 10.35 0.83
N ASP A 69 -11.19 9.36 0.94
CA ASP A 69 -10.98 8.60 2.19
C ASP A 69 -10.59 9.54 3.34
N ALA A 70 -9.57 10.39 3.12
CA ALA A 70 -9.12 11.36 4.13
C ALA A 70 -10.20 12.38 4.51
N TYR A 71 -11.05 12.79 3.57
CA TYR A 71 -12.19 13.67 3.87
C TYR A 71 -13.22 12.97 4.76
N VAL A 72 -13.55 11.70 4.47
CA VAL A 72 -14.48 10.92 5.29
C VAL A 72 -13.91 10.70 6.69
N ASP A 73 -12.64 10.31 6.82
CA ASP A 73 -11.98 10.08 8.11
C ASP A 73 -12.01 11.34 8.99
N ALA A 74 -11.77 12.51 8.39
CA ALA A 74 -11.82 13.79 9.07
C ALA A 74 -13.22 14.18 9.58
N GLN A 75 -14.29 13.68 8.94
CA GLN A 75 -15.68 13.94 9.35
C GLN A 75 -16.27 12.85 10.24
N ALA A 76 -15.75 11.62 10.14
CA ALA A 76 -16.19 10.47 10.92
C ALA A 76 -15.60 10.47 12.34
N THR A 77 -14.56 11.26 12.59
CA THR A 77 -14.09 11.52 13.96
C THR A 77 -15.21 12.22 14.73
N PRO A 78 -15.75 11.63 15.82
CA PRO A 78 -16.76 12.27 16.64
C PRO A 78 -16.21 13.62 17.12
N ARG A 79 -16.96 14.69 16.86
CA ARG A 79 -16.78 15.92 17.63
C ARG A 79 -17.29 15.63 19.04
N ASP A 80 -16.39 15.25 19.94
CA ASP A 80 -16.62 15.27 21.38
C ASP A 80 -16.75 16.71 21.90
#